data_AF-A0A7S4IZV5-F1
#
_entry.id   AF-A0A7S4IZV5-F1
#
_cell.length_a   1.000
_cell.length_b   1.000
_cell.length_c   1.000
_cell.angle_alpha   90.00
_cell.angle_beta   90.00
_cell.angle_gamma   90.00
#
_symmetry.space_group_name_H-M   'P 1'
#
loop_
_entity.id
_entity.type
_entity.pdbx_description
1 polymer ?
#
loop_
_entity_poly.entity_id
_entity_poly.type
_entity_poly.pdbx_seq_one_letter_code
_entity_poly.pdbx_strand_id
1 'polypeptide(L)'
;KYTPPLGWAAVAKFESCGRDWDTLFFNTARWRRLSKLSGCVAPADSRSFAAGVFQSTSDPALVLTVVGAHYPQTLNASTHAYEDAVGNLSASIANLYTPRAVLLADTNTEGPAA
;
A
#
# COMPACT_ATOMS: atom_id res chain seq x y z
N LYS A 1 -6.73 16.75 -6.40
CA LYS A 1 -6.77 15.41 -7.04
C LYS A 1 -5.51 15.27 -7.88
N TYR A 2 -4.62 14.33 -7.57
CA TYR A 2 -3.38 14.13 -8.34
C TYR A 2 -3.68 13.37 -9.64
N THR A 3 -3.05 13.81 -10.73
CA THR A 3 -3.10 13.13 -12.02
C THR A 3 -1.71 12.55 -12.28
N PRO A 4 -1.57 11.21 -12.37
CA PRO A 4 -0.27 10.63 -12.66
C PRO A 4 0.22 11.03 -14.06
N PRO A 5 1.56 11.12 -14.24
CA PRO A 5 2.13 11.38 -15.55
C PRO A 5 1.77 10.28 -16.55
N LEU A 6 1.88 10.59 -17.84
CA LEU A 6 1.62 9.63 -18.91
C LEU A 6 2.46 8.36 -18.71
N GLY A 7 1.84 7.20 -18.89
CA GLY A 7 2.49 5.90 -18.67
C GLY A 7 2.53 5.46 -17.20
N TRP A 8 1.87 6.18 -16.30
CA TRP A 8 1.69 5.80 -14.90
C TRP A 8 0.20 5.77 -14.52
N ALA A 9 -0.16 4.87 -13.62
CA ALA A 9 -1.51 4.78 -13.08
C ALA A 9 -1.47 4.48 -11.58
N ALA A 10 -2.47 4.97 -10.84
CA ALA A 10 -2.64 4.61 -9.44
C ALA A 10 -2.94 3.11 -9.31
N VAL A 11 -2.35 2.43 -8.32
CA VAL A 11 -2.53 0.99 -8.03
C VAL A 11 -3.96 0.67 -7.62
N ALA A 12 -4.61 1.56 -6.89
CA ALA A 12 -6.00 1.43 -6.47
C ALA A 12 -6.69 2.80 -6.50
N LYS A 13 -7.96 2.87 -6.07
CA LYS A 13 -8.62 4.16 -5.85
C LYS A 13 -7.90 4.87 -4.70
N PHE A 14 -7.86 6.19 -4.72
CA PHE A 14 -7.47 6.96 -3.55
C PHE A 14 -8.43 6.61 -2.40
N GLU A 15 -7.88 6.10 -1.31
CA GLU A 15 -8.62 5.81 -0.08
C GLU A 15 -8.21 6.86 0.95
N SER A 16 -9.21 7.47 1.59
CA SER A 16 -8.99 8.39 2.70
C SER A 16 -9.45 7.68 3.95
N CYS A 17 -8.50 7.40 4.85
CA CYS A 17 -8.79 6.74 6.13
C CYS A 17 -9.10 7.75 7.24
N GLY A 18 -9.30 9.01 6.87
CA GLY A 18 -9.48 10.14 7.78
C GLY A 18 -8.83 11.38 7.19
N ARG A 19 -7.88 11.99 7.92
CA ARG A 19 -7.18 13.21 7.46
C ARG A 19 -5.98 12.93 6.56
N ASP A 20 -5.54 11.68 6.54
CA ASP A 20 -4.36 11.21 5.81
C ASP A 20 -4.79 10.25 4.69
N TRP A 21 -3.97 10.21 3.64
CA TRP A 21 -4.26 9.46 2.42
C TRP A 21 -2.96 9.11 1.70
N ASP A 22 -2.88 7.87 1.24
CA ASP A 22 -1.73 7.38 0.50
C ASP A 22 -2.18 6.78 -0.82
N THR A 23 -1.24 6.70 -1.75
CA THR A 23 -1.44 5.97 -2.98
C THR A 23 -0.12 5.46 -3.52
N LEU A 24 -0.18 4.42 -4.33
CA LEU A 24 0.95 3.92 -5.11
C LEU A 24 0.68 4.14 -6.57
N PHE A 25 1.74 4.44 -7.33
CA PHE A 25 1.68 4.50 -8.79
C PHE A 25 2.57 3.41 -9.38
N PHE A 26 2.15 2.87 -10.52
CA PHE A 26 2.93 1.90 -11.27
C PHE A 26 3.03 2.33 -12.74
N ASN A 27 4.12 1.94 -13.39
CA ASN A 27 4.37 2.22 -14.79
C ASN A 27 3.58 1.22 -15.67
N THR A 28 2.61 1.73 -16.43
CA THR A 28 1.69 0.92 -17.24
C THR A 28 2.34 0.34 -18.50
N ALA A 29 3.50 0.85 -18.92
CA ALA A 29 4.26 0.27 -20.03
C ALA A 29 5.03 -0.99 -19.60
N ARG A 30 5.34 -1.13 -18.31
CA ARG A 30 6.09 -2.26 -17.74
C ARG A 30 5.22 -3.31 -17.06
N TRP A 31 4.04 -2.91 -16.58
CA TRP A 31 3.22 -3.77 -15.74
C TRP A 31 1.75 -3.71 -16.13
N ARG A 32 1.14 -4.89 -16.26
CA ARG A 32 -0.30 -5.07 -16.35
C ARG A 32 -0.85 -5.41 -14.98
N ARG A 33 -1.74 -4.56 -14.45
CA ARG A 33 -2.42 -4.82 -13.17
C ARG A 33 -3.54 -5.84 -13.36
N LEU A 34 -3.47 -6.93 -12.61
CA LEU A 34 -4.45 -8.02 -12.61
C LEU A 34 -5.52 -7.84 -11.53
N SER A 35 -5.12 -7.32 -10.36
CA SER A 35 -6.02 -7.04 -9.25
C SER A 35 -5.59 -5.77 -8.51
N LYS A 36 -6.50 -5.21 -7.73
CA LYS A 36 -6.27 -4.01 -6.92
C LYS A 36 -7.05 -4.07 -5.63
N LEU A 37 -6.49 -3.49 -4.57
CA LEU A 37 -7.13 -3.30 -3.28
C LEU A 37 -6.59 -2.02 -2.65
N SER A 38 -7.45 -1.30 -1.95
CA SER A 38 -7.07 -0.22 -1.06
C SER A 38 -7.93 -0.30 0.19
N GLY A 39 -7.45 0.28 1.27
CA GLY A 39 -8.18 0.28 2.53
C GLY A 39 -7.39 0.97 3.63
N CYS A 40 -7.79 0.71 4.86
CA CYS A 40 -7.21 1.31 6.05
C CYS A 40 -6.57 0.24 6.93
N VAL A 41 -5.31 0.46 7.32
CA VAL A 41 -4.60 -0.43 8.26
C VAL A 41 -4.85 -0.01 9.70
N ALA A 42 -4.97 1.29 9.96
CA ALA A 42 -5.37 1.86 11.23
C ALA A 42 -6.31 3.06 10.98
N PRO A 43 -7.63 2.82 10.85
CA PRO A 43 -8.60 3.89 10.59
C PRO A 43 -8.59 5.00 11.64
N ALA A 44 -8.37 4.65 12.92
CA ALA A 44 -8.29 5.62 14.01
C ALA A 44 -7.15 6.63 13.82
N ASP A 45 -6.03 6.17 13.25
CA ASP A 45 -4.83 6.98 12.98
C ASP A 45 -4.79 7.52 11.54
N SER A 46 -5.89 7.39 10.80
CA SER A 46 -6.02 7.79 9.39
C SER A 46 -5.06 7.08 8.42
N ARG A 47 -4.59 5.88 8.75
CA ARG A 47 -3.52 5.19 7.99
C ARG A 47 -4.05 4.28 6.89
N SER A 48 -3.59 4.49 5.66
CA SER A 48 -4.10 3.82 4.47
C SER A 48 -3.11 2.84 3.84
N PHE A 49 -3.60 1.97 2.95
CA PHE A 49 -2.78 1.11 2.12
C PHE A 49 -3.31 1.03 0.69
N ALA A 50 -2.41 0.68 -0.24
CA ALA A 50 -2.73 0.28 -1.60
C ALA A 50 -1.98 -1.01 -1.94
N ALA A 51 -2.65 -1.95 -2.59
CA ALA A 51 -2.09 -3.22 -3.01
C ALA A 51 -2.59 -3.62 -4.39
N GLY A 52 -1.83 -4.45 -5.08
CA GLY A 52 -2.26 -5.03 -6.34
C GLY A 52 -1.37 -6.17 -6.80
N VAL A 53 -1.91 -7.00 -7.69
CA VAL A 53 -1.13 -8.02 -8.40
C VAL A 53 -0.79 -7.50 -9.79
N PHE A 54 0.47 -7.62 -10.16
CA PHE A 54 1.03 -7.09 -11.40
C PHE A 54 1.74 -8.20 -12.17
N GLN A 55 1.53 -8.22 -13.47
CA GLN A 55 2.27 -9.06 -14.41
C GLN A 55 3.19 -8.19 -15.25
N SER A 56 4.45 -8.60 -15.42
CA SER A 56 5.37 -7.88 -16.30
C SER A 56 4.91 -7.98 -17.75
N THR A 57 5.03 -6.88 -18.49
CA THR A 57 4.76 -6.85 -19.93
C THR A 57 5.87 -7.50 -20.75
N SER A 58 7.10 -7.55 -20.24
CA SER A 58 8.25 -8.17 -20.90
C SER A 58 8.45 -9.64 -20.54
N ASP A 59 7.91 -10.08 -19.41
CA ASP A 59 7.95 -11.47 -18.94
C ASP A 59 6.61 -11.84 -18.31
N PRO A 60 5.68 -12.46 -19.07
CA PRO A 60 4.37 -12.84 -18.54
C PRO A 60 4.42 -13.87 -17.40
N ALA A 61 5.53 -14.59 -17.21
CA ALA A 61 5.70 -15.51 -16.07
C ALA A 61 6.04 -14.76 -14.77
N LEU A 62 6.51 -13.51 -14.88
CA LEU A 62 6.75 -12.65 -13.71
C LEU A 62 5.44 -11.98 -13.27
N VAL A 63 4.83 -12.59 -12.26
CA VAL A 63 3.69 -12.04 -11.52
C VAL A 63 4.13 -11.71 -10.09
N LEU A 64 3.80 -10.52 -9.61
CA LEU A 64 4.17 -9.98 -8.30
C LEU A 64 2.96 -9.42 -7.59
N THR A 65 2.88 -9.62 -6.28
CA THR A 65 2.01 -8.84 -5.38
C THR A 65 2.80 -7.66 -4.86
N VAL A 66 2.31 -6.43 -5.06
CA VAL A 66 2.93 -5.21 -4.51
C VAL A 66 2.00 -4.64 -3.48
N VAL A 67 2.52 -4.34 -2.29
CA VAL A 67 1.78 -3.74 -1.18
C VAL A 67 2.54 -2.53 -0.69
N GLY A 68 1.85 -1.39 -0.62
CA GLY A 68 2.32 -0.19 0.05
C GLY A 68 1.36 0.18 1.17
N ALA A 69 1.89 0.41 2.36
CA ALA A 69 1.10 0.77 3.53
C ALA A 69 1.80 1.87 4.33
N HIS A 70 1.01 2.82 4.81
CA HIS A 70 1.42 3.81 5.76
C HIS A 70 1.08 3.27 7.14
N TYR A 71 2.08 3.00 7.97
CA TYR A 71 1.84 2.43 9.30
C TYR A 71 1.69 3.55 10.35
N PRO A 72 0.92 3.32 11.42
CA PRO A 72 0.89 4.25 12.55
C PRO A 72 2.28 4.35 13.19
N GLN A 73 2.65 5.56 13.60
CA GLN A 73 3.90 5.82 14.29
C GLN A 73 3.81 5.41 15.75
N THR A 74 4.85 4.76 16.27
CA THR A 74 4.90 4.22 17.64
C THR A 74 5.36 5.23 18.70
N LEU A 75 5.17 6.55 18.50
CA LEU A 75 5.64 7.56 19.48
C LEU A 75 5.06 7.32 20.89
N ASN A 76 3.93 6.60 20.97
CA ASN A 76 3.43 6.02 22.21
C ASN A 76 3.40 4.48 22.09
N ALA A 77 4.49 3.82 22.47
CA ALA A 77 4.65 2.36 22.44
C ALA A 77 3.63 1.57 23.31
N SER A 78 2.71 2.26 24.00
CA SER A 78 1.64 1.66 24.81
C SER A 78 0.43 1.20 24.01
N THR A 79 0.35 1.48 22.71
CA THR A 79 -0.75 1.04 21.85
C THR A 79 -0.28 -0.06 20.91
N HIS A 80 -0.97 -1.19 20.88
CA HIS A 80 -0.79 -2.29 19.91
C HIS A 80 -1.04 -1.86 18.44
N ALA A 81 -1.08 -0.56 18.13
CA ALA A 81 -1.43 0.01 16.84
C ALA A 81 -0.59 -0.53 15.67
N TYR A 82 0.70 -0.77 15.88
CA TYR A 82 1.54 -1.38 14.83
C TYR A 82 1.17 -2.84 14.59
N GLU A 83 0.97 -3.62 15.65
CA GLU A 83 0.58 -5.03 15.57
C GLU A 83 -0.82 -5.19 14.95
N ASP A 84 -1.77 -4.36 15.39
CA ASP A 84 -3.13 -4.29 14.83
C ASP A 84 -3.10 -3.90 13.35
N ALA A 85 -2.28 -2.91 12.98
CA ALA A 85 -2.12 -2.52 11.58
C ALA A 85 -1.54 -3.65 10.72
N VAL A 86 -0.54 -4.39 11.24
CA VAL A 86 0.02 -5.56 10.56
C VAL A 86 -1.04 -6.65 10.40
N GLY A 87 -1.81 -6.93 11.46
CA GLY A 87 -2.89 -7.92 11.44
C GLY A 87 -3.98 -7.55 10.41
N ASN A 88 -4.43 -6.31 10.45
CA ASN A 88 -5.44 -5.76 9.53
C ASN A 88 -4.97 -5.80 8.08
N LEU A 89 -3.72 -5.38 7.81
CA LEU A 89 -3.16 -5.43 6.47
C LEU A 89 -3.08 -6.88 5.98
N SER A 90 -2.52 -7.77 6.81
CA SER A 90 -2.35 -9.18 6.46
C SER A 90 -3.68 -9.85 6.14
N ALA A 91 -4.72 -9.61 6.95
CA ALA A 91 -6.07 -10.10 6.69
C ALA A 91 -6.64 -9.55 5.37
N SER A 92 -6.43 -8.25 5.11
CA SER A 92 -6.92 -7.59 3.89
C SER A 92 -6.27 -8.13 2.61
N ILE A 93 -4.96 -8.40 2.65
CA ILE A 93 -4.21 -8.83 1.46
C ILE A 93 -4.10 -10.35 1.29
N ALA A 94 -4.65 -11.15 2.23
CA ALA A 94 -4.53 -12.61 2.21
C ALA A 94 -4.94 -13.24 0.86
N ASN A 95 -5.94 -12.66 0.19
CA ASN A 95 -6.45 -13.15 -1.09
C ASN A 95 -5.70 -12.60 -2.32
N LEU A 96 -4.71 -11.71 -2.14
CA LEU A 96 -3.87 -11.17 -3.22
C LEU A 96 -2.60 -12.00 -3.43
N TYR A 97 -2.55 -13.22 -2.89
CA TYR A 97 -1.34 -14.02 -2.85
C TYR A 97 -0.78 -14.34 -4.24
N THR A 98 0.51 -14.05 -4.38
CA THR A 98 1.38 -14.65 -5.39
C THR A 98 2.67 -15.09 -4.68
N PRO A 99 3.45 -16.03 -5.25
CA PRO A 99 4.69 -16.50 -4.62
C PRO A 99 5.76 -15.42 -4.46
N ARG A 100 5.60 -14.26 -5.10
CA ARG A 100 6.58 -13.17 -5.13
C ARG A 100 5.91 -11.89 -4.67
N ALA A 101 6.36 -11.35 -3.53
CA ALA A 101 5.82 -10.12 -2.97
C ALA A 101 6.88 -9.01 -2.91
N VAL A 102 6.44 -7.78 -3.15
CA VAL A 102 7.21 -6.55 -2.90
C VAL A 102 6.45 -5.74 -1.85
N LEU A 103 7.13 -5.43 -0.75
CA LEU A 103 6.60 -4.64 0.34
C LEU A 103 7.26 -3.25 0.31
N LEU A 104 6.43 -2.22 0.25
CA LEU A 104 6.84 -0.82 0.28
C LEU A 104 6.29 -0.20 1.55
N ALA A 105 7.15 0.14 2.50
CA ALA A 105 6.75 0.87 3.69
C ALA A 105 6.97 2.36 3.45
N ASP A 106 6.00 3.20 3.82
CA ASP A 106 6.28 4.61 4.05
C ASP A 106 7.10 4.72 5.34
N THR A 107 8.29 5.33 5.25
CA THR A 107 9.23 5.49 6.37
C THR A 107 9.36 6.95 6.77
N ASN A 108 8.33 7.77 6.60
CA ASN A 108 8.27 9.08 7.21
C ASN A 108 8.25 8.96 8.75
N THR A 109 9.43 8.73 9.34
CA THR A 109 9.63 8.99 10.76
C THR A 109 9.48 10.49 10.97
N GLU A 110 8.50 10.89 11.78
CA GLU A 110 8.57 12.21 12.39
C GLU A 110 9.88 12.26 13.20
N GLY A 111 10.70 13.27 12.94
CA GLY A 111 11.94 13.47 13.68
C GLY A 111 11.66 13.64 15.18
N PRO A 112 12.69 13.58 16.04
CA PRO A 112 12.57 13.56 17.51
C PRO A 112 11.90 14.79 18.18
N ALA A 113 11.25 15.67 17.42
CA ALA A 113 10.58 16.89 17.87
C ALA A 113 9.07 16.94 17.54
N ALA A 114 8.46 15.86 17.07
CA ALA A 114 7.02 15.78 16.86
C ALA A 114 6.27 15.23 18.08
#